data_AF-A0A976QVW9-F1
#
_entry.id   AF-A0A976QVW9-F1
#
_cell.length_a   1.000
_cell.length_b   1.000
_cell.length_c   1.000
_cell.angle_alpha   90.00
_cell.angle_beta   90.00
_cell.angle_gamma   90.00
#
_symmetry.space_group_name_H-M   'P 1'
#
loop_
_entity.id
_entity.type
_entity.pdbx_description
1 polymer ?
#
loop_
_entity_poly.entity_id
_entity_poly.type
_entity_poly.pdbx_seq_one_letter_code
_entity_poly.pdbx_strand_id
1 'polypeptide(L)'
;MNLISSLFILIVTFFSPFASCFDNVSESLTLRPLTNGDWLLVLDVSIVSKDLKYLFENPEDPHFFMDSMPIDVAKLYVKTKSNWFEANLGFGEWKDTVWGDRPEMLITNGLSLVGCWQFLDKKVVRDHFSTLCYGLWGVTGTMFSNLVSQESFIHDVTHLYANDYENNSKRTFTVLLASDFEDRACLDALYKLRMIYPCLCTNGLVSVLGDERLFVRSSYRGINLRVERVNNDLSFKARVQFTVPSSKLPETFSGFFPDNRIPRVCLTTSESIVNLVYPNSLRSQNYNSTSFNYMDPKSRELLDDKYQQLKLKFKNGYELIGTSSELVYEVSELESRYLRVLKRVQSSLLIKVANLSNQYKKVCVHQPLPYWLKPLVHSLNVVVEYMGENITLYQCKAADCFARNSASSVNFNLLTDTMDRLLPYRFHPYLHAIINLFDPVPNLPTSTNDPLIIYELGNNWNQFGIYISLPPNSVMYLSAELSKDNITYEDIHLAAHRGQLIPAGLLLDLSNLNSCSSYDSPYNFKALSSYSCNHYYYFLTSFFSHIVLPDNTMIFNVMAAVGAVSALLFGFVFNTLTKDWEKSLNVP
;
A
#
# COMPACT_ATOMS: atom_id res chain seq x y z
N MET A 1 -64.45 -7.69 2.50
CA MET A 1 -63.44 -6.60 2.57
C MET A 1 -62.45 -6.78 3.72
N ASN A 2 -62.86 -7.15 4.94
CA ASN A 2 -61.93 -7.27 6.08
C ASN A 2 -60.84 -8.34 5.91
N LEU A 3 -61.13 -9.50 5.28
CA LEU A 3 -60.12 -10.56 5.09
C LEU A 3 -58.97 -10.16 4.15
N ILE A 4 -59.26 -9.36 3.11
CA ILE A 4 -58.25 -8.91 2.14
C ILE A 4 -57.33 -7.86 2.79
N SER A 5 -57.89 -6.98 3.62
CA SER A 5 -57.13 -6.00 4.40
C SER A 5 -56.20 -6.69 5.42
N SER A 6 -56.70 -7.69 6.16
CA SER A 6 -55.90 -8.44 7.12
C SER A 6 -54.79 -9.26 6.44
N LEU A 7 -55.06 -9.87 5.28
CA LEU A 7 -54.04 -10.59 4.51
C LEU A 7 -52.97 -9.64 3.96
N PHE A 8 -53.38 -8.46 3.46
CA PHE A 8 -52.44 -7.46 2.95
C PHE A 8 -51.55 -6.90 4.06
N ILE A 9 -52.11 -6.63 5.25
CA ILE A 9 -51.32 -6.21 6.42
C ILE A 9 -50.36 -7.32 6.82
N LEU A 10 -50.80 -8.58 6.87
CA LEU A 10 -49.94 -9.70 7.25
C LEU A 10 -48.80 -9.91 6.25
N ILE A 11 -49.08 -9.86 4.95
CA ILE A 11 -48.09 -9.89 3.87
C ILE A 11 -47.12 -8.70 4.00
N VAL A 12 -47.61 -7.47 4.13
CA VAL A 12 -46.75 -6.28 4.27
C VAL A 12 -45.90 -6.36 5.54
N THR A 13 -46.43 -6.87 6.67
CA THR A 13 -45.64 -7.07 7.89
C THR A 13 -44.62 -8.20 7.78
N PHE A 14 -44.90 -9.25 7.00
CA PHE A 14 -43.98 -10.37 6.79
C PHE A 14 -42.88 -9.99 5.79
N PHE A 15 -43.18 -9.18 4.77
CA PHE A 15 -42.25 -8.75 3.73
C PHE A 15 -41.50 -7.45 4.05
N SER A 16 -42.03 -6.60 4.93
CA SER A 16 -41.36 -5.40 5.47
C SER A 16 -39.92 -5.65 5.96
N PRO A 17 -39.64 -6.68 6.79
CA PRO A 17 -38.28 -6.95 7.24
C PRO A 17 -37.35 -7.43 6.11
N PHE A 18 -37.88 -8.06 5.06
CA PHE A 18 -37.07 -8.47 3.90
C PHE A 18 -36.65 -7.26 3.04
N ALA A 19 -37.48 -6.23 2.95
CA ALA A 19 -37.14 -5.01 2.22
C ALA A 19 -36.02 -4.17 2.90
N SER A 20 -35.88 -4.27 4.23
CA SER A 20 -34.79 -3.61 4.96
C SER A 20 -33.43 -4.31 4.88
N CYS A 21 -33.38 -5.56 4.36
CA CYS A 21 -32.15 -6.35 4.30
C CYS A 21 -31.38 -6.22 2.98
N PHE A 22 -31.88 -5.45 2.00
CA PHE A 22 -31.16 -5.28 0.75
C PHE A 22 -29.93 -4.39 0.95
N ASP A 23 -28.80 -4.88 0.45
CA ASP A 23 -27.54 -4.13 0.44
C ASP A 23 -27.71 -2.88 -0.44
N ASN A 24 -27.19 -1.75 0.03
CA ASN A 24 -27.17 -0.53 -0.76
C ASN A 24 -25.89 -0.50 -1.61
N VAL A 25 -26.04 -0.69 -2.93
CA VAL A 25 -24.91 -0.72 -3.88
C VAL A 25 -24.88 0.57 -4.70
N SER A 26 -23.81 1.34 -4.58
CA SER A 26 -23.55 2.49 -5.44
C SER A 26 -22.32 2.29 -6.30
N GLU A 27 -22.42 2.70 -7.57
CA GLU A 27 -21.33 2.69 -8.55
C GLU A 27 -21.07 4.11 -9.04
N SER A 28 -19.81 4.50 -9.14
CA SER A 28 -19.39 5.80 -9.64
C SER A 28 -18.19 5.63 -10.57
N LEU A 29 -18.31 6.01 -11.84
CA LEU A 29 -17.21 6.00 -12.79
C LEU A 29 -16.75 7.43 -13.06
N THR A 30 -15.54 7.76 -12.63
CA THR A 30 -14.93 9.05 -12.83
C THR A 30 -13.93 9.01 -13.97
N LEU A 31 -14.03 9.95 -14.90
CA LEU A 31 -13.11 10.13 -16.02
C LEU A 31 -12.40 11.47 -15.86
N ARG A 32 -11.06 11.42 -15.89
CA ARG A 32 -10.21 12.59 -15.76
C ARG A 32 -9.11 12.58 -16.82
N PRO A 33 -8.95 13.65 -17.62
CA PRO A 33 -7.83 13.77 -18.54
C PRO A 33 -6.53 14.07 -17.78
N LEU A 34 -5.44 13.47 -18.24
CA LEU A 34 -4.07 13.67 -17.77
C LEU A 34 -3.31 14.62 -18.69
N THR A 35 -2.20 15.17 -18.20
CA THR A 35 -1.40 16.20 -18.92
C THR A 35 -0.89 15.75 -20.27
N ASN A 36 -0.62 14.46 -20.44
CA ASN A 36 -0.14 13.87 -21.69
C ASN A 36 -1.27 13.55 -22.70
N GLY A 37 -2.52 13.87 -22.35
CA GLY A 37 -3.71 13.56 -23.14
C GLY A 37 -4.31 12.18 -22.87
N ASP A 38 -3.67 11.34 -22.05
CA ASP A 38 -4.25 10.08 -21.58
C ASP A 38 -5.38 10.35 -20.58
N TRP A 39 -6.18 9.34 -20.28
CA TRP A 39 -7.33 9.49 -19.37
C TRP A 39 -7.22 8.52 -18.21
N LEU A 40 -7.35 9.03 -17.00
CA LEU A 40 -7.54 8.23 -15.80
C LEU A 40 -9.02 7.89 -15.64
N LEU A 41 -9.33 6.61 -15.59
CA LEU A 41 -10.63 6.08 -15.21
C LEU A 41 -10.54 5.60 -13.77
N VAL A 42 -11.50 6.01 -12.94
CA VAL A 42 -11.65 5.61 -11.54
C VAL A 42 -13.05 5.08 -11.35
N LEU A 43 -13.17 3.77 -11.19
CA LEU A 43 -14.42 3.08 -10.87
C LEU A 43 -14.47 2.87 -9.36
N ASP A 44 -15.41 3.53 -8.70
CA ASP A 44 -15.74 3.35 -7.29
C ASP A 44 -17.01 2.50 -7.17
N VAL A 45 -16.94 1.42 -6.40
CA VAL A 45 -18.08 0.56 -6.03
C VAL A 45 -18.17 0.56 -4.52
N SER A 46 -19.33 0.91 -3.98
CA SER A 46 -19.59 0.89 -2.53
C SER A 46 -20.81 0.03 -2.25
N ILE A 47 -20.65 -0.94 -1.36
CA ILE A 47 -21.69 -1.85 -0.90
C ILE A 47 -21.84 -1.66 0.60
N VAL A 48 -23.03 -1.29 1.04
CA VAL A 48 -23.34 -1.10 2.47
C VAL A 48 -24.40 -2.11 2.87
N SER A 49 -24.02 -3.02 3.76
CA SER A 49 -24.91 -4.00 4.36
C SER A 49 -25.35 -3.52 5.74
N LYS A 50 -26.66 -3.32 5.90
CA LYS A 50 -27.23 -2.74 7.12
C LYS A 50 -27.35 -3.77 8.23
N ASP A 51 -27.13 -3.33 9.46
CA ASP A 51 -27.36 -4.13 10.67
C ASP A 51 -26.76 -5.55 10.56
N LEU A 52 -25.44 -5.65 10.50
CA LEU A 52 -24.73 -6.94 10.47
C LEU A 52 -25.16 -7.81 11.66
N LYS A 53 -26.13 -8.70 11.44
CA LYS A 53 -26.69 -9.61 12.45
C LYS A 53 -26.12 -10.99 12.25
N TYR A 54 -25.53 -11.53 13.31
CA TYR A 54 -25.08 -12.91 13.36
C TYR A 54 -26.30 -13.80 13.60
N LEU A 55 -26.69 -14.58 12.59
CA LEU A 55 -27.85 -15.49 12.71
C LEU A 55 -27.61 -16.59 13.74
N PHE A 56 -26.36 -17.03 13.86
CA PHE A 56 -25.90 -18.01 14.83
C PHE A 56 -24.51 -17.60 15.30
N GLU A 57 -24.28 -17.60 16.60
CA GLU A 57 -22.94 -17.47 17.19
C GLU A 57 -22.14 -18.76 16.97
N ASN A 58 -22.04 -19.24 15.73
CA ASN A 58 -20.98 -20.18 15.40
C ASN A 58 -19.77 -19.34 14.99
N PRO A 59 -18.74 -19.23 15.86
CA PRO A 59 -17.55 -18.42 15.55
C PRO A 59 -16.81 -18.93 14.31
N GLU A 60 -17.04 -20.17 13.88
CA GLU A 60 -16.34 -20.78 12.75
C GLU A 60 -16.99 -20.49 11.39
N ASP A 61 -18.31 -20.30 11.32
CA ASP A 61 -19.01 -20.00 10.06
C ASP A 61 -20.25 -19.12 10.28
N PRO A 62 -20.09 -17.79 10.34
CA PRO A 62 -21.21 -16.87 10.45
C PRO A 62 -22.06 -16.93 9.18
N HIS A 63 -23.36 -17.19 9.33
CA HIS A 63 -24.33 -17.03 8.25
C HIS A 63 -24.77 -15.56 8.17
N PHE A 64 -24.75 -15.00 6.95
CA PHE A 64 -25.16 -13.62 6.67
C PHE A 64 -26.37 -13.62 5.73
N PHE A 65 -27.32 -12.71 5.97
CA PHE A 65 -28.30 -12.31 4.97
C PHE A 65 -27.72 -11.15 4.17
N MET A 66 -27.08 -11.45 3.05
CA MET A 66 -26.46 -10.48 2.15
C MET A 66 -26.80 -10.88 0.71
N ASP A 67 -27.05 -9.90 -0.15
CA ASP A 67 -27.41 -10.14 -1.55
C ASP A 67 -26.27 -9.73 -2.48
N SER A 68 -25.63 -8.58 -2.21
CA SER A 68 -24.53 -8.04 -3.01
C SER A 68 -23.19 -7.96 -2.26
N MET A 69 -23.20 -7.90 -0.93
CA MET A 69 -21.95 -7.88 -0.15
C MET A 69 -21.16 -9.17 -0.37
N PRO A 70 -19.86 -9.11 -0.72
CA PRO A 70 -19.05 -10.30 -0.96
C PRO A 70 -18.92 -11.11 0.33
N ILE A 71 -19.54 -12.29 0.35
CA ILE A 71 -19.67 -13.09 1.58
C ILE A 71 -18.32 -13.48 2.19
N ASP A 72 -17.33 -13.79 1.35
CA ASP A 72 -15.99 -14.17 1.82
C ASP A 72 -15.25 -12.99 2.45
N VAL A 73 -15.48 -11.77 1.95
CA VAL A 73 -14.92 -10.54 2.53
C VAL A 73 -15.58 -10.24 3.88
N ALA A 74 -16.90 -10.41 4.00
CA ALA A 74 -17.62 -10.26 5.26
C ALA A 74 -17.18 -11.30 6.31
N LYS A 75 -17.05 -12.58 5.92
CA LYS A 75 -16.50 -13.65 6.77
C LYS A 75 -15.09 -13.31 7.23
N LEU A 76 -14.23 -12.81 6.34
CA LEU A 76 -12.86 -12.45 6.66
C LEU A 76 -12.79 -11.28 7.65
N TYR A 77 -13.61 -10.26 7.45
CA TYR A 77 -13.72 -9.12 8.38
C TYR A 77 -14.08 -9.60 9.80
N VAL A 78 -15.11 -10.44 9.93
CA VAL A 78 -15.55 -10.98 11.22
C VAL A 78 -14.47 -11.86 11.85
N LYS A 79 -13.88 -12.77 11.08
CA LYS A 79 -12.85 -13.71 11.56
C LYS A 79 -11.60 -13.02 12.07
N THR A 80 -11.19 -11.94 11.41
CA THR A 80 -9.97 -11.18 11.75
C THR A 80 -10.18 -10.19 12.89
N LYS A 81 -11.44 -9.95 13.30
CA LYS A 81 -11.82 -8.95 14.31
C LYS A 81 -11.18 -7.58 14.06
N SER A 82 -10.95 -7.25 12.79
CA SER A 82 -10.45 -5.95 12.39
C SER A 82 -11.57 -4.92 12.57
N ASN A 83 -11.21 -3.71 12.95
CA ASN A 83 -12.13 -2.57 12.96
C ASN A 83 -12.32 -2.02 11.53
N TRP A 84 -11.23 -2.01 10.77
CA TRP A 84 -11.20 -1.79 9.33
C TRP A 84 -9.91 -2.36 8.75
N PHE A 85 -9.91 -2.63 7.45
CA PHE A 85 -8.70 -2.89 6.69
C PHE A 85 -8.82 -2.35 5.26
N GLU A 86 -7.67 -2.07 4.67
CA GLU A 86 -7.54 -1.60 3.31
C GLU A 86 -6.39 -2.34 2.62
N ALA A 87 -6.69 -2.91 1.46
CA ALA A 87 -5.80 -3.72 0.66
C ALA A 87 -5.61 -3.04 -0.71
N ASN A 88 -4.36 -2.81 -1.10
CA ASN A 88 -4.00 -2.26 -2.40
C ASN A 88 -3.30 -3.31 -3.26
N LEU A 89 -3.58 -3.28 -4.56
CA LEU A 89 -2.98 -4.13 -5.58
C LEU A 89 -2.45 -3.29 -6.74
N GLY A 90 -1.31 -3.69 -7.29
CA GLY A 90 -0.60 -2.99 -8.35
C GLY A 90 -0.11 -1.61 -7.88
N PHE A 91 -0.61 -0.56 -8.52
CA PHE A 91 -0.25 0.81 -8.12
C PHE A 91 -1.07 1.32 -6.92
N GLY A 92 -2.12 0.61 -6.52
CA GLY A 92 -3.04 1.06 -5.46
C GLY A 92 -3.88 2.27 -5.88
N GLU A 93 -4.10 3.19 -4.95
CA GLU A 93 -4.85 4.42 -5.23
C GLU A 93 -3.98 5.52 -5.84
N TRP A 94 -4.51 6.18 -6.86
CA TRP A 94 -3.97 7.40 -7.46
C TRP A 94 -3.87 8.51 -6.43
N LYS A 95 -2.65 8.80 -5.99
CA LYS A 95 -2.36 9.87 -5.04
C LYS A 95 -2.18 11.17 -5.79
N ASP A 96 -3.26 11.95 -5.91
CA ASP A 96 -3.25 13.27 -6.55
C ASP A 96 -2.23 14.22 -5.92
N THR A 97 -1.97 14.07 -4.62
CA THR A 97 -0.96 14.84 -3.87
C THR A 97 0.48 14.42 -4.16
N VAL A 98 0.71 13.32 -4.87
CA VAL A 98 2.06 12.81 -5.19
C VAL A 98 2.29 12.86 -6.69
N TRP A 99 1.37 12.29 -7.46
CA TRP A 99 1.50 12.16 -8.91
C TRP A 99 0.90 13.34 -9.68
N GLY A 100 0.03 14.12 -9.03
CA GLY A 100 -0.70 15.20 -9.67
C GLY A 100 -1.36 14.75 -10.97
N ASP A 101 -1.26 15.60 -11.99
CA ASP A 101 -1.76 15.31 -13.34
C ASP A 101 -0.67 14.73 -14.28
N ARG A 102 0.57 14.52 -13.78
CA ARG A 102 1.71 13.97 -14.54
C ARG A 102 2.63 13.14 -13.62
N PRO A 103 2.47 11.81 -13.56
CA PRO A 103 3.51 11.00 -12.93
C PRO A 103 4.75 10.99 -13.83
N GLU A 104 5.85 11.60 -13.38
CA GLU A 104 7.15 11.47 -14.07
C GLU A 104 7.65 10.03 -14.02
N MET A 105 7.39 9.35 -12.90
CA MET A 105 7.66 7.93 -12.72
C MET A 105 6.51 7.29 -11.94
N LEU A 106 5.89 6.27 -12.54
CA LEU A 106 4.90 5.44 -11.86
C LEU A 106 5.64 4.34 -11.09
N ILE A 107 5.69 4.48 -9.78
CA ILE A 107 6.31 3.49 -8.90
C ILE A 107 5.19 2.62 -8.35
N THR A 108 5.27 1.33 -8.64
CA THR A 108 4.29 0.36 -8.17
C THR A 108 4.50 0.11 -6.69
N ASN A 109 3.44 0.23 -5.90
CA ASN A 109 3.43 -0.19 -4.50
C ASN A 109 3.33 -1.72 -4.38
N GLY A 110 3.04 -2.40 -5.50
CA GLY A 110 2.80 -3.83 -5.58
C GLY A 110 1.54 -4.19 -4.81
N LEU A 111 1.70 -4.92 -3.72
CA LEU A 111 0.63 -5.33 -2.85
C LEU A 111 0.85 -4.71 -1.47
N SER A 112 -0.15 -4.03 -0.92
CA SER A 112 -0.06 -3.47 0.43
C SER A 112 -1.31 -3.76 1.23
N LEU A 113 -1.16 -4.00 2.52
CA LEU A 113 -2.28 -4.19 3.44
C LEU A 113 -2.08 -3.33 4.66
N VAL A 114 -3.09 -2.53 4.99
CA VAL A 114 -3.22 -1.84 6.25
C VAL A 114 -4.45 -2.35 6.99
N GLY A 115 -4.32 -2.57 8.29
CA GLY A 115 -5.44 -2.97 9.14
C GLY A 115 -5.37 -2.31 10.50
N CYS A 116 -6.53 -2.14 11.13
CA CYS A 116 -6.67 -1.57 12.45
C CYS A 116 -7.44 -2.52 13.37
N TRP A 117 -6.92 -2.72 14.57
CA TRP A 117 -7.53 -3.55 15.62
C TRP A 117 -7.70 -2.77 16.91
N GLN A 118 -8.78 -3.06 17.62
CA GLN A 118 -9.09 -2.44 18.91
C GLN A 118 -8.64 -3.35 20.06
N PHE A 119 -7.88 -2.82 21.02
CA PHE A 119 -7.56 -3.45 22.31
C PHE A 119 -7.19 -4.95 22.26
N LEU A 120 -6.17 -5.31 21.49
CA LEU A 120 -5.63 -6.66 21.44
C LEU A 120 -4.14 -6.67 21.74
N ASP A 121 -3.66 -7.75 22.37
CA ASP A 121 -2.23 -8.02 22.52
C ASP A 121 -1.54 -8.01 21.14
N LYS A 122 -0.34 -7.44 21.04
CA LYS A 122 0.40 -7.31 19.78
C LYS A 122 0.57 -8.64 19.06
N LYS A 123 0.75 -9.73 19.81
CA LYS A 123 0.85 -11.08 19.25
C LYS A 123 -0.46 -11.51 18.58
N VAL A 124 -1.59 -11.31 19.26
CA VAL A 124 -2.92 -11.62 18.73
C VAL A 124 -3.23 -10.77 17.50
N VAL A 125 -2.86 -9.48 17.49
CA VAL A 125 -3.01 -8.61 16.33
C VAL A 125 -2.20 -9.12 15.13
N ARG A 126 -0.96 -9.57 15.35
CA ARG A 126 -0.15 -10.17 14.28
C ARG A 126 -0.77 -11.47 13.73
N ASP A 127 -1.33 -12.32 14.59
CA ASP A 127 -2.02 -13.54 14.16
C ASP A 127 -3.29 -13.22 13.34
N HIS A 128 -4.04 -12.18 13.72
CA HIS A 128 -5.17 -11.67 12.95
C HIS A 128 -4.75 -11.03 11.62
N PHE A 129 -3.66 -10.27 11.61
CA PHE A 129 -3.08 -9.70 10.38
C PHE A 129 -2.65 -10.81 9.41
N SER A 130 -2.05 -11.88 9.93
CA SER A 130 -1.69 -13.07 9.16
C SER A 130 -2.91 -13.79 8.59
N THR A 131 -3.94 -13.98 9.42
CA THR A 131 -5.23 -14.53 8.97
C THR A 131 -5.85 -13.67 7.87
N LEU A 132 -5.77 -12.34 7.99
CA LEU A 132 -6.25 -11.39 6.99
C LEU A 132 -5.48 -11.54 5.67
N CYS A 133 -4.16 -11.64 5.72
CA CYS A 133 -3.31 -11.87 4.55
C CYS A 133 -3.67 -13.16 3.82
N TYR A 134 -3.74 -14.29 4.52
CA TYR A 134 -4.09 -15.58 3.91
C TYR A 134 -5.53 -15.60 3.38
N GLY A 135 -6.47 -14.96 4.08
CA GLY A 135 -7.86 -14.85 3.62
C GLY A 135 -7.98 -14.01 2.35
N LEU A 136 -7.30 -12.86 2.29
CA LEU A 136 -7.27 -12.02 1.09
C LEU A 136 -6.62 -12.73 -0.09
N TRP A 137 -5.58 -13.53 0.12
CA TRP A 137 -5.01 -14.38 -0.94
C TRP A 137 -6.05 -15.35 -1.51
N GLY A 138 -6.88 -15.97 -0.66
CA GLY A 138 -7.99 -16.81 -1.10
C GLY A 138 -9.01 -16.05 -1.96
N VAL A 139 -9.46 -14.88 -1.48
CA VAL A 139 -10.50 -14.05 -2.11
C VAL A 139 -10.03 -13.43 -3.43
N THR A 140 -8.83 -12.86 -3.44
CA THR A 140 -8.33 -12.05 -4.57
C THR A 140 -7.41 -12.85 -5.50
N GLY A 141 -6.80 -13.94 -5.01
CA GLY A 141 -5.76 -14.69 -5.71
C GLY A 141 -4.40 -14.03 -5.78
N THR A 142 -4.20 -12.85 -5.19
CA THR A 142 -2.92 -12.14 -5.14
C THR A 142 -2.13 -12.57 -3.92
N MET A 143 -0.80 -12.50 -3.97
CA MET A 143 0.10 -13.15 -3.00
C MET A 143 0.21 -12.38 -1.66
N PHE A 144 -0.93 -12.05 -1.03
CA PHE A 144 -0.97 -11.43 0.29
C PHE A 144 -0.24 -12.25 1.36
N SER A 145 -0.08 -13.56 1.18
CA SER A 145 0.75 -14.42 2.04
C SER A 145 2.21 -13.93 2.15
N ASN A 146 2.74 -13.23 1.14
CA ASN A 146 4.09 -12.69 1.19
C ASN A 146 4.26 -11.62 2.27
N LEU A 147 3.19 -10.89 2.62
CA LEU A 147 3.19 -9.84 3.65
C LEU A 147 3.37 -10.34 5.08
N VAL A 148 3.34 -11.66 5.28
CA VAL A 148 3.63 -12.30 6.57
C VAL A 148 4.82 -13.25 6.51
N SER A 149 5.53 -13.28 5.37
CA SER A 149 6.81 -13.95 5.27
C SER A 149 7.86 -13.25 6.14
N GLN A 150 8.98 -13.93 6.41
CA GLN A 150 10.10 -13.31 7.14
C GLN A 150 10.80 -12.21 6.31
N GLU A 151 10.61 -12.25 4.99
CA GLU A 151 11.17 -11.33 3.99
C GLU A 151 10.35 -10.06 3.81
N SER A 152 9.16 -9.96 4.43
CA SER A 152 8.41 -8.72 4.48
C SER A 152 8.49 -8.07 5.86
N PHE A 153 8.40 -6.74 5.87
CA PHE A 153 8.36 -5.96 7.09
C PHE A 153 6.94 -5.48 7.37
N ILE A 154 6.48 -5.72 8.59
CA ILE A 154 5.19 -5.21 9.08
C ILE A 154 5.46 -3.98 9.95
N HIS A 155 5.11 -2.81 9.43
CA HIS A 155 5.15 -1.54 10.15
C HIS A 155 4.06 -1.49 11.21
N ASP A 156 4.43 -1.22 12.46
CA ASP A 156 3.52 -0.83 13.54
C ASP A 156 3.33 0.69 13.48
N VAL A 157 2.35 1.15 12.70
CA VAL A 157 2.08 2.57 12.48
C VAL A 157 1.69 3.26 13.78
N THR A 158 1.02 2.54 14.68
CA THR A 158 0.70 3.08 16.02
C THR A 158 1.96 3.34 16.83
N HIS A 159 2.94 2.44 16.77
CA HIS A 159 4.23 2.65 17.43
C HIS A 159 4.98 3.85 16.86
N LEU A 160 5.05 3.96 15.53
CA LEU A 160 5.69 5.10 14.88
C LEU A 160 5.02 6.42 15.26
N TYR A 161 3.68 6.48 15.20
CA TYR A 161 2.96 7.69 15.59
C TYR A 161 3.15 8.05 17.07
N ALA A 162 3.15 7.06 17.97
CA ALA A 162 3.27 7.30 19.40
C ALA A 162 4.66 7.79 19.82
N ASN A 163 5.73 7.44 19.11
CA ASN A 163 7.09 7.83 19.50
C ASN A 163 7.35 9.34 19.40
N ASP A 164 6.55 10.07 18.61
CA ASP A 164 6.63 11.52 18.53
C ASP A 164 5.81 12.24 19.62
N TYR A 165 4.88 11.54 20.28
CA TYR A 165 4.05 12.07 21.36
C TYR A 165 4.40 11.40 22.69
N GLU A 166 5.06 12.14 23.59
CA GLU A 166 5.44 11.70 24.95
C GLU A 166 4.25 11.38 25.89
N ASN A 167 3.03 11.31 25.37
CA ASN A 167 1.85 11.09 26.18
C ASN A 167 1.63 9.58 26.40
N ASN A 168 1.93 9.13 27.62
CA ASN A 168 1.76 7.76 28.14
C ASN A 168 0.29 7.25 28.17
N SER A 169 -0.63 7.92 27.48
CA SER A 169 -2.01 7.46 27.43
C SER A 169 -2.09 6.07 26.77
N LYS A 170 -2.95 5.21 27.34
CA LYS A 170 -3.09 3.82 26.90
C LYS A 170 -3.52 3.78 25.44
N ARG A 171 -2.68 3.20 24.58
CA ARG A 171 -2.98 2.94 23.17
C ARG A 171 -4.24 2.09 23.07
N THR A 172 -5.25 2.59 22.36
CA THR A 172 -6.55 1.93 22.23
C THR A 172 -6.67 1.09 20.96
N PHE A 173 -5.83 1.37 19.97
CA PHE A 173 -5.79 0.70 18.68
C PHE A 173 -4.36 0.32 18.31
N THR A 174 -4.24 -0.72 17.49
CA THR A 174 -2.99 -1.11 16.82
C THR A 174 -3.23 -1.10 15.33
N VAL A 175 -2.43 -0.34 14.60
CA VAL A 175 -2.45 -0.27 13.14
C VAL A 175 -1.20 -0.92 12.59
N LEU A 176 -1.39 -1.96 11.79
CA LEU A 176 -0.31 -2.65 11.09
C LEU A 176 -0.40 -2.36 9.60
N LEU A 177 0.76 -2.13 8.98
CA LEU A 177 0.90 -1.88 7.55
C LEU A 177 2.03 -2.75 7.00
N ALA A 178 1.81 -3.43 5.89
CA ALA A 178 2.86 -4.15 5.18
C ALA A 178 2.72 -3.94 3.67
N SER A 179 3.83 -4.06 2.95
CA SER A 179 3.87 -4.00 1.49
C SER A 179 4.88 -4.96 0.90
N ASP A 180 4.58 -5.45 -0.30
CA ASP A 180 5.44 -6.25 -1.15
C ASP A 180 5.38 -5.67 -2.57
N PHE A 181 6.53 -5.28 -3.11
CA PHE A 181 6.62 -4.64 -4.43
C PHE A 181 6.58 -5.64 -5.59
N GLU A 182 6.79 -6.93 -5.34
CA GLU A 182 6.94 -7.94 -6.39
C GLU A 182 5.63 -8.27 -7.08
N ASP A 183 4.53 -8.21 -6.33
CA ASP A 183 3.24 -8.64 -6.87
C ASP A 183 2.70 -7.64 -7.89
N ARG A 184 2.35 -8.17 -9.06
CA ARG A 184 1.72 -7.42 -10.14
C ARG A 184 0.30 -7.94 -10.24
N ALA A 185 -0.68 -7.04 -10.23
CA ALA A 185 -2.07 -7.39 -10.52
C ALA A 185 -2.12 -8.13 -11.88
N CYS A 186 -2.27 -9.46 -11.81
CA CYS A 186 -2.36 -10.37 -12.93
C CYS A 186 -3.80 -10.47 -13.43
N LEU A 187 -3.97 -11.02 -14.63
CA LEU A 187 -5.30 -11.27 -15.19
C LEU A 187 -6.14 -12.19 -14.29
N ASP A 188 -5.50 -13.21 -13.70
CA ASP A 188 -6.14 -14.15 -12.77
C ASP A 188 -6.70 -13.46 -11.52
N ALA A 189 -6.01 -12.43 -11.02
CA ALA A 189 -6.51 -11.62 -9.93
C ALA A 189 -7.78 -10.86 -10.34
N LEU A 190 -7.80 -10.30 -11.56
CA LEU A 190 -8.98 -9.61 -12.08
C LEU A 190 -10.19 -10.56 -12.18
N TYR A 191 -9.99 -11.81 -12.64
CA TYR A 191 -11.07 -12.81 -12.69
C TYR A 191 -11.66 -13.12 -11.32
N LYS A 192 -10.83 -13.30 -10.29
CA LYS A 192 -11.31 -13.52 -8.93
C LYS A 192 -11.99 -12.28 -8.37
N LEU A 193 -11.45 -11.10 -8.66
CA LEU A 193 -12.06 -9.84 -8.24
C LEU A 193 -13.45 -9.63 -8.85
N ARG A 194 -13.76 -10.16 -10.04
CA ARG A 194 -15.14 -10.11 -10.58
C ARG A 194 -16.16 -10.77 -9.66
N MET A 195 -15.74 -11.78 -8.87
CA MET A 195 -16.62 -12.47 -7.93
C MET A 195 -16.98 -11.63 -6.71
N ILE A 196 -16.22 -10.55 -6.42
CA ILE A 196 -16.50 -9.62 -5.32
C ILE A 196 -17.26 -8.36 -5.78
N TYR A 197 -17.58 -8.25 -7.07
CA TYR A 197 -18.34 -7.12 -7.60
C TYR A 197 -19.80 -7.51 -7.90
N PRO A 198 -20.74 -6.56 -7.80
CA PRO A 198 -22.14 -6.82 -8.12
C PRO A 198 -22.29 -7.23 -9.59
N CYS A 199 -23.32 -8.06 -9.86
CA CYS A 199 -23.62 -8.55 -11.21
C CYS A 199 -22.43 -9.24 -11.93
N LEU A 200 -21.40 -9.71 -11.21
CA LEU A 200 -20.21 -10.35 -11.76
C LEU A 200 -19.50 -9.52 -12.85
N CYS A 201 -19.56 -8.19 -12.75
CA CYS A 201 -19.07 -7.26 -13.77
C CYS A 201 -19.69 -7.47 -15.17
N THR A 202 -20.92 -7.99 -15.27
CA THR A 202 -21.60 -8.19 -16.57
C THR A 202 -22.55 -7.04 -16.94
N ASN A 203 -23.03 -6.29 -15.95
CA ASN A 203 -23.99 -5.20 -16.08
C ASN A 203 -23.52 -4.00 -15.24
N GLY A 204 -24.16 -2.84 -15.39
CA GLY A 204 -23.80 -1.61 -14.67
C GLY A 204 -22.51 -0.96 -15.18
N LEU A 205 -22.01 0.05 -14.46
CA LEU A 205 -20.74 0.69 -14.77
C LEU A 205 -19.56 -0.24 -14.44
N VAL A 206 -19.74 -1.15 -13.49
CA VAL A 206 -18.73 -2.16 -13.14
C VAL A 206 -18.38 -3.09 -14.32
N SER A 207 -19.25 -3.18 -15.33
CA SER A 207 -18.98 -3.93 -16.57
C SER A 207 -17.82 -3.39 -17.42
N VAL A 208 -17.30 -2.19 -17.15
CA VAL A 208 -16.03 -1.72 -17.72
C VAL A 208 -14.89 -2.71 -17.43
N LEU A 209 -14.92 -3.39 -16.27
CA LEU A 209 -13.96 -4.43 -15.91
C LEU A 209 -14.19 -5.77 -16.64
N GLY A 210 -15.29 -5.88 -17.39
CA GLY A 210 -15.60 -7.00 -18.27
C GLY A 210 -14.65 -7.08 -19.48
N ASP A 211 -14.18 -5.93 -19.98
CA ASP A 211 -13.15 -5.90 -21.03
C ASP A 211 -11.75 -5.87 -20.41
N GLU A 212 -11.19 -7.06 -20.24
CA GLU A 212 -9.85 -7.30 -19.68
C GLU A 212 -8.76 -6.57 -20.47
N ARG A 213 -9.00 -6.29 -21.76
CA ARG A 213 -8.01 -5.66 -22.62
C ARG A 213 -7.75 -4.23 -22.20
N LEU A 214 -8.77 -3.51 -21.71
CA LEU A 214 -8.62 -2.14 -21.22
C LEU A 214 -7.72 -2.10 -19.99
N PHE A 215 -7.96 -3.01 -19.03
CA PHE A 215 -7.18 -3.09 -17.80
C PHE A 215 -5.74 -3.58 -18.05
N VAL A 216 -5.56 -4.65 -18.82
CA VAL A 216 -4.24 -5.26 -19.07
C VAL A 216 -3.32 -4.34 -19.87
N ARG A 217 -3.87 -3.58 -20.82
CA ARG A 217 -3.09 -2.67 -21.70
C ARG A 217 -2.79 -1.32 -21.06
N SER A 218 -3.32 -1.06 -19.87
CA SER A 218 -3.09 0.18 -19.16
C SER A 218 -1.66 0.27 -18.62
N SER A 219 -1.04 1.44 -18.76
CA SER A 219 0.26 1.74 -18.14
C SER A 219 0.17 1.86 -16.63
N TYR A 220 -0.96 2.36 -16.11
CA TYR A 220 -1.28 2.41 -14.68
C TYR A 220 -2.44 1.46 -14.36
N ARG A 221 -2.32 0.63 -13.34
CA ARG A 221 -3.45 -0.19 -12.86
C ARG A 221 -3.41 -0.36 -11.35
N GLY A 222 -4.45 0.12 -10.70
CA GLY A 222 -4.54 0.18 -9.25
C GLY A 222 -5.88 -0.36 -8.78
N ILE A 223 -5.86 -1.18 -7.74
CA ILE A 223 -7.09 -1.65 -7.08
C ILE A 223 -6.93 -1.40 -5.60
N ASN A 224 -7.91 -0.76 -5.00
CA ASN A 224 -8.00 -0.51 -3.58
C ASN A 224 -9.30 -1.16 -3.08
N LEU A 225 -9.19 -2.05 -2.12
CA LEU A 225 -10.31 -2.72 -1.46
C LEU A 225 -10.31 -2.29 -0.02
N ARG A 226 -11.47 -1.88 0.51
CA ARG A 226 -11.60 -1.41 1.87
C ARG A 226 -12.83 -1.98 2.51
N VAL A 227 -12.68 -2.44 3.75
CA VAL A 227 -13.77 -2.94 4.57
C VAL A 227 -13.73 -2.23 5.90
N GLU A 228 -14.87 -1.70 6.31
CA GLU A 228 -15.00 -0.99 7.58
C GLU A 228 -16.41 -1.13 8.14
N ARG A 229 -16.54 -0.95 9.46
CA ARG A 229 -17.84 -0.87 10.11
C ARG A 229 -18.18 0.58 10.48
N VAL A 230 -19.23 1.11 9.86
CA VAL A 230 -19.70 2.49 10.05
C VAL A 230 -21.11 2.44 10.64
N ASN A 231 -21.31 2.97 11.86
CA ASN A 231 -22.62 3.01 12.52
C ASN A 231 -23.33 1.63 12.59
N ASN A 232 -22.58 0.56 12.87
CA ASN A 232 -22.99 -0.85 12.83
C ASN A 232 -23.17 -1.48 11.46
N ASP A 233 -23.21 -0.70 10.38
CA ASP A 233 -23.28 -1.19 9.02
C ASP A 233 -21.90 -1.65 8.55
N LEU A 234 -21.86 -2.74 7.78
CA LEU A 234 -20.64 -3.21 7.14
C LEU A 234 -20.55 -2.54 5.77
N SER A 235 -19.48 -1.78 5.55
CA SER A 235 -19.21 -1.13 4.28
C SER A 235 -18.02 -1.81 3.60
N PHE A 236 -18.24 -2.26 2.37
CA PHE A 236 -17.21 -2.70 1.45
C PHE A 236 -17.11 -1.65 0.34
N LYS A 237 -15.90 -1.16 0.09
CA LYS A 237 -15.62 -0.19 -0.96
C LYS A 237 -14.48 -0.72 -1.80
N ALA A 238 -14.65 -0.67 -3.11
CA ALA A 238 -13.66 -1.09 -4.07
C ALA A 238 -13.46 0.01 -5.10
N ARG A 239 -12.22 0.44 -5.25
CA ARG A 239 -11.80 1.48 -6.18
C ARG A 239 -10.83 0.87 -7.18
N VAL A 240 -11.23 0.80 -8.44
CA VAL A 240 -10.40 0.32 -9.55
C VAL A 240 -10.01 1.49 -10.43
N GLN A 241 -8.73 1.59 -10.73
CA GLN A 241 -8.17 2.71 -11.44
C GLN A 241 -7.25 2.24 -12.55
N PHE A 242 -7.40 2.82 -13.72
CA PHE A 242 -6.52 2.55 -14.84
C PHE A 242 -6.48 3.71 -15.82
N THR A 243 -5.40 3.81 -16.58
CA THR A 243 -5.18 4.85 -17.58
C THR A 243 -5.43 4.32 -18.99
N VAL A 244 -6.18 5.07 -19.78
CA VAL A 244 -6.40 4.76 -21.20
C VAL A 244 -5.58 5.73 -22.03
N PRO A 245 -4.65 5.24 -22.87
CA PRO A 245 -3.87 6.09 -23.76
C PRO A 245 -4.77 6.88 -24.71
N SER A 246 -4.40 8.13 -25.00
CA SER A 246 -5.15 9.01 -25.92
C SER A 246 -5.46 8.34 -27.28
N SER A 247 -4.53 7.54 -27.79
CA SER A 247 -4.65 6.79 -29.05
C SER A 247 -5.64 5.62 -29.01
N LYS A 248 -6.02 5.17 -27.82
CA LYS A 248 -6.94 4.04 -27.59
C LYS A 248 -8.29 4.48 -27.01
N LEU A 249 -8.52 5.79 -26.87
CA LEU A 249 -9.79 6.30 -26.38
C LEU A 249 -10.91 6.00 -27.38
N PRO A 250 -12.02 5.40 -26.92
CA PRO A 250 -13.14 5.10 -27.80
C PRO A 250 -13.78 6.38 -28.34
N GLU A 251 -14.39 6.27 -29.52
CA GLU A 251 -15.11 7.39 -30.16
C GLU A 251 -16.44 7.72 -29.50
N THR A 252 -16.96 6.86 -28.62
CA THR A 252 -18.15 7.11 -27.80
C THR A 252 -17.88 6.59 -26.39
N PHE A 253 -18.61 7.08 -25.39
CA PHE A 253 -18.49 6.58 -24.02
C PHE A 253 -18.85 5.09 -23.93
N SER A 254 -19.80 4.63 -24.74
CA SER A 254 -20.17 3.22 -24.83
C SER A 254 -19.02 2.29 -25.26
N GLY A 255 -17.96 2.82 -25.89
CA GLY A 255 -16.79 2.03 -26.29
C GLY A 255 -15.85 1.64 -25.15
N PHE A 256 -16.10 2.10 -23.91
CA PHE A 256 -15.39 1.58 -22.72
C PHE A 256 -15.95 0.24 -22.22
N PHE A 257 -17.07 -0.22 -22.77
CA PHE A 257 -17.75 -1.42 -22.34
C PHE A 257 -17.60 -2.56 -23.37
N PRO A 258 -17.77 -3.83 -22.94
CA PRO A 258 -17.75 -4.97 -23.84
C PRO A 258 -18.68 -4.79 -25.06
N ASP A 259 -18.21 -5.22 -26.22
CA ASP A 259 -18.91 -5.14 -27.51
C ASP A 259 -19.29 -3.72 -27.98
N ASN A 260 -18.70 -2.67 -27.38
CA ASN A 260 -19.07 -1.26 -27.61
C ASN A 260 -20.57 -0.99 -27.38
N ARG A 261 -21.18 -1.73 -26.44
CA ARG A 261 -22.61 -1.63 -26.12
C ARG A 261 -22.81 -1.00 -24.77
N ILE A 262 -23.89 -0.24 -24.66
CA ILE A 262 -24.34 0.28 -23.37
C ILE A 262 -24.73 -0.92 -22.49
N PRO A 263 -24.05 -1.15 -21.35
CA PRO A 263 -24.42 -2.22 -20.43
C PRO A 263 -25.85 -2.03 -19.92
N ARG A 264 -26.51 -3.15 -19.64
CA ARG A 264 -27.80 -3.13 -18.94
C ARG A 264 -27.57 -2.64 -17.50
N VAL A 265 -28.61 -2.12 -16.89
CA VAL A 265 -28.62 -1.75 -15.48
C VAL A 265 -28.40 -2.99 -14.62
N CYS A 266 -27.51 -2.91 -13.63
CA CYS A 266 -27.39 -3.96 -12.63
C CYS A 266 -28.58 -3.86 -11.66
N LEU A 267 -29.33 -4.95 -11.47
CA LEU A 267 -30.58 -4.90 -10.70
C LEU A 267 -30.38 -4.60 -9.21
N THR A 268 -29.17 -4.83 -8.70
CA THR A 268 -28.82 -4.58 -7.30
C THR A 268 -28.26 -3.18 -7.05
N THR A 269 -27.92 -2.42 -8.10
CA THR A 269 -27.40 -1.05 -7.95
C THR A 269 -28.51 -0.05 -7.66
N SER A 270 -28.40 0.67 -6.55
CA SER A 270 -29.30 1.76 -6.18
C SER A 270 -28.93 3.07 -6.87
N GLU A 271 -27.63 3.29 -7.09
CA GLU A 271 -27.09 4.51 -7.67
C GLU A 271 -25.96 4.19 -8.65
N SER A 272 -25.98 4.84 -9.81
CA SER A 272 -24.97 4.66 -10.85
C SER A 272 -24.65 6.03 -11.47
N ILE A 273 -23.48 6.58 -11.15
CA ILE A 273 -23.08 7.94 -11.53
C ILE A 273 -21.84 7.91 -12.41
N VAL A 274 -21.82 8.74 -13.46
CA VAL A 274 -20.61 9.03 -14.22
C VAL A 274 -20.17 10.46 -13.94
N ASN A 275 -18.93 10.62 -13.48
CA ASN A 275 -18.34 11.93 -13.19
C ASN A 275 -17.29 12.27 -14.25
N LEU A 276 -17.48 13.38 -14.97
CA LEU A 276 -16.44 13.95 -15.82
C LEU A 276 -15.75 15.06 -15.04
N VAL A 277 -14.51 14.83 -14.66
CA VAL A 277 -13.74 15.71 -13.77
C VAL A 277 -12.67 16.43 -14.59
N TYR A 278 -12.66 17.76 -14.49
CA TYR A 278 -11.60 18.57 -15.06
C TYR A 278 -10.33 18.48 -14.20
N PRO A 279 -9.15 18.62 -14.82
CA PRO A 279 -7.88 18.71 -14.10
C PRO A 279 -7.92 19.74 -12.98
N ASN A 280 -7.24 19.44 -11.87
CA ASN A 280 -7.23 20.32 -10.69
C ASN A 280 -6.67 21.71 -11.05
N SER A 281 -5.66 21.75 -11.92
CA SER A 281 -5.06 22.99 -12.47
C SER A 281 -6.06 23.92 -13.17
N LEU A 282 -7.19 23.38 -13.67
CA LEU A 282 -8.22 24.15 -14.39
C LEU A 282 -9.48 24.41 -13.56
N ARG A 283 -9.59 23.86 -12.34
CA ARG A 283 -10.76 24.08 -11.47
C ARG A 283 -10.95 25.54 -11.08
N SER A 284 -9.85 26.29 -10.94
CA SER A 284 -9.88 27.72 -10.63
C SER A 284 -10.53 28.58 -11.72
N GLN A 285 -10.71 28.04 -12.94
CA GLN A 285 -11.32 28.73 -14.08
C GLN A 285 -12.82 28.42 -14.26
N ASN A 286 -13.55 28.15 -13.17
CA ASN A 286 -14.98 27.78 -13.16
C ASN A 286 -15.33 26.45 -13.84
N TYR A 287 -14.35 25.57 -14.10
CA TYR A 287 -14.62 24.24 -14.60
C TYR A 287 -14.86 23.27 -13.43
N ASN A 288 -16.13 23.09 -13.07
CA ASN A 288 -16.55 22.11 -12.07
C ASN A 288 -16.73 20.71 -12.70
N SER A 289 -16.68 19.68 -11.86
CA SER A 289 -17.06 18.32 -12.26
C SER A 289 -18.52 18.29 -12.70
N THR A 290 -18.81 17.55 -13.77
CA THR A 290 -20.19 17.29 -14.21
C THR A 290 -20.54 15.83 -13.93
N SER A 291 -21.64 15.62 -13.20
CA SER A 291 -22.13 14.29 -12.81
C SER A 291 -23.38 13.94 -13.61
N PHE A 292 -23.45 12.70 -14.10
CA PHE A 292 -24.54 12.17 -14.90
C PHE A 292 -25.10 10.92 -14.23
N ASN A 293 -26.43 10.82 -14.09
CA ASN A 293 -27.06 9.60 -13.62
C ASN A 293 -27.13 8.59 -14.78
N TYR A 294 -26.36 7.52 -14.70
CA TYR A 294 -26.26 6.54 -15.77
C TYR A 294 -27.54 5.71 -15.96
N MET A 295 -28.40 5.65 -14.94
CA MET A 295 -29.69 4.96 -14.98
C MET A 295 -30.70 5.69 -15.85
N ASP A 296 -30.55 7.00 -16.04
CA ASP A 296 -31.45 7.83 -16.85
C ASP A 296 -31.03 7.84 -18.32
N PRO A 297 -31.88 7.38 -19.27
CA PRO A 297 -31.59 7.43 -20.70
C PRO A 297 -31.22 8.80 -21.23
N LYS A 298 -31.87 9.88 -20.75
CA LYS A 298 -31.59 11.25 -21.24
C LYS A 298 -30.21 11.72 -20.79
N SER A 299 -29.86 11.43 -19.54
CA SER A 299 -28.53 11.72 -18.99
C SER A 299 -27.41 11.00 -19.76
N ARG A 300 -27.67 9.80 -20.32
CA ARG A 300 -26.69 9.07 -21.14
C ARG A 300 -26.40 9.73 -22.49
N GLU A 301 -27.41 10.30 -23.15
CA GLU A 301 -27.20 11.04 -24.40
C GLU A 301 -26.34 12.29 -24.16
N LEU A 302 -26.65 13.05 -23.10
CA LEU A 302 -25.87 14.23 -22.70
C LEU A 302 -24.43 13.88 -22.29
N LEU A 303 -24.23 12.69 -21.69
CA LEU A 303 -22.93 12.20 -21.29
C LEU A 303 -22.01 11.99 -22.50
N ASP A 304 -22.52 11.37 -23.57
CA ASP A 304 -21.74 11.13 -24.80
C ASP A 304 -21.30 12.45 -25.45
N ASP A 305 -22.22 13.42 -25.57
CA ASP A 305 -21.91 14.75 -26.09
C ASP A 305 -20.83 15.45 -25.25
N LYS A 306 -20.95 15.37 -23.92
CA LYS A 306 -19.98 15.99 -23.02
C LYS A 306 -18.62 15.29 -23.05
N TYR A 307 -18.61 13.97 -23.13
CA TYR A 307 -17.39 13.17 -23.30
C TYR A 307 -16.66 13.57 -24.59
N GLN A 308 -17.36 13.72 -25.72
CA GLN A 308 -16.74 14.19 -26.97
C GLN A 308 -16.12 15.58 -26.85
N GLN A 309 -16.84 16.52 -26.23
CA GLN A 309 -16.33 17.88 -26.02
C GLN A 309 -15.01 17.86 -25.22
N LEU A 310 -14.94 17.04 -24.16
CA LEU A 310 -13.74 16.91 -23.34
C LEU A 310 -12.62 16.18 -24.07
N LYS A 311 -12.93 15.10 -24.79
CA LYS A 311 -11.97 14.35 -25.62
C LYS A 311 -11.30 15.27 -26.64
N LEU A 312 -12.08 16.10 -27.34
CA LEU A 312 -11.55 17.07 -28.30
C LEU A 312 -10.73 18.16 -27.61
N LYS A 313 -11.21 18.68 -26.47
CA LYS A 313 -10.50 19.73 -25.70
C LYS A 313 -9.13 19.27 -25.21
N PHE A 314 -9.01 18.03 -24.76
CA PHE A 314 -7.79 17.48 -24.15
C PHE A 314 -7.02 16.50 -25.04
N LYS A 315 -7.32 16.46 -26.35
CA LYS A 315 -6.68 15.55 -27.32
C LYS A 315 -5.15 15.66 -27.32
N ASN A 316 -4.63 16.87 -27.11
CA ASN A 316 -3.20 17.16 -27.12
C ASN A 316 -2.62 17.35 -25.71
N GLY A 317 -3.35 16.93 -24.66
CA GLY A 317 -2.97 17.21 -23.28
C GLY A 317 -3.26 18.65 -22.85
N TYR A 318 -2.64 19.06 -21.74
CA TYR A 318 -2.73 20.42 -21.20
C TYR A 318 -1.49 20.76 -20.37
N GLU A 319 -1.20 22.06 -20.24
CA GLU A 319 -0.12 22.56 -19.40
C GLU A 319 -0.56 22.65 -17.93
N LEU A 320 0.33 22.26 -17.03
CA LEU A 320 0.13 22.35 -15.58
C LEU A 320 0.26 23.80 -15.12
N ILE A 321 -0.81 24.35 -14.56
CA ILE A 321 -0.77 25.61 -13.81
C ILE A 321 -0.44 25.27 -12.34
N GLY A 322 0.85 25.05 -12.07
CA GLY A 322 1.37 24.70 -10.73
C GLY A 322 1.37 23.19 -10.44
N THR A 323 2.20 22.79 -9.48
CA THR A 323 2.25 21.41 -8.97
C THR A 323 1.27 21.26 -7.81
N SER A 324 0.33 20.32 -7.91
CA SER A 324 -0.60 19.98 -6.82
C SER A 324 0.03 19.09 -5.75
N SER A 325 1.28 18.66 -5.93
CA SER A 325 1.94 17.80 -4.96
C SER A 325 2.39 18.61 -3.74
N GLU A 326 2.00 18.15 -2.55
CA GLU A 326 2.43 18.78 -1.30
C GLU A 326 3.78 18.23 -0.83
N LEU A 327 4.01 16.93 -1.09
CA LEU A 327 5.22 16.21 -0.73
C LEU A 327 5.75 15.45 -1.94
N VAL A 328 7.05 15.55 -2.19
CA VAL A 328 7.79 14.74 -3.17
C VAL A 328 8.91 14.02 -2.45
N TYR A 329 9.09 12.73 -2.72
CA TYR A 329 10.08 11.92 -2.02
C TYR A 329 10.80 10.96 -2.96
N GLU A 330 12.03 10.63 -2.60
CA GLU A 330 12.90 9.75 -3.36
C GLU A 330 13.82 8.99 -2.40
N VAL A 331 13.98 7.70 -2.60
CA VAL A 331 14.96 6.87 -1.88
C VAL A 331 15.89 6.22 -2.89
N SER A 332 17.19 6.40 -2.69
CA SER A 332 18.22 5.88 -3.58
C SER A 332 19.39 5.27 -2.80
N GLU A 333 19.96 4.20 -3.37
CA GLU A 333 21.29 3.71 -2.98
C GLU A 333 22.33 4.42 -3.84
N LEU A 334 23.29 5.08 -3.19
CA LEU A 334 24.42 5.77 -3.81
C LEU A 334 25.72 4.99 -3.56
N GLU A 335 26.75 5.34 -4.34
CA GLU A 335 28.11 4.88 -4.05
C GLU A 335 28.58 5.45 -2.73
N SER A 336 29.32 4.64 -1.95
CA SER A 336 29.88 5.11 -0.68
C SER A 336 30.74 6.35 -0.91
N ARG A 337 30.52 7.39 -0.10
CA ARG A 337 31.30 8.63 -0.18
C ARG A 337 32.71 8.47 0.39
N TYR A 338 32.88 7.53 1.33
CA TYR A 338 34.12 7.36 2.09
C TYR A 338 35.01 6.24 1.54
N LEU A 339 34.42 5.11 1.12
CA LEU A 339 35.17 4.00 0.57
C LEU A 339 34.95 3.88 -0.94
N ARG A 340 36.01 4.13 -1.72
CA ARG A 340 36.05 3.80 -3.16
C ARG A 340 36.17 2.30 -3.42
N VAL A 341 36.20 1.48 -2.38
CA VAL A 341 36.36 0.03 -2.48
C VAL A 341 34.98 -0.59 -2.69
N LEU A 342 34.81 -1.22 -3.86
CA LEU A 342 33.67 -2.04 -4.33
C LEU A 342 32.32 -1.81 -3.58
N LYS A 343 31.33 -1.21 -4.25
CA LYS A 343 29.90 -1.03 -3.81
C LYS A 343 29.24 -2.24 -3.13
N ARG A 344 29.84 -3.40 -3.35
CA ARG A 344 29.47 -4.70 -2.82
C ARG A 344 29.54 -4.72 -1.28
N VAL A 345 30.52 -4.06 -0.66
CA VAL A 345 30.70 -4.10 0.81
C VAL A 345 30.03 -2.92 1.52
N GLN A 346 30.06 -1.74 0.90
CA GLN A 346 29.47 -0.52 1.46
C GLN A 346 28.74 0.29 0.38
N SER A 347 27.68 0.94 0.79
CA SER A 347 26.89 1.87 -0.02
C SER A 347 26.35 3.00 0.83
N SER A 348 25.75 4.03 0.24
CA SER A 348 25.06 5.07 1.02
C SER A 348 23.57 5.04 0.72
N LEU A 349 22.75 5.12 1.76
CA LEU A 349 21.33 5.43 1.64
C LEU A 349 21.15 6.94 1.53
N LEU A 350 20.36 7.40 0.56
CA LEU A 350 19.87 8.76 0.49
C LEU A 350 18.34 8.75 0.46
N ILE A 351 17.72 9.41 1.43
CA ILE A 351 16.29 9.69 1.46
C ILE A 351 16.10 11.20 1.29
N LYS A 352 15.36 11.58 0.26
CA LYS A 352 15.00 12.96 -0.03
C LYS A 352 13.51 13.14 0.19
N VAL A 353 13.11 14.19 0.92
CA VAL A 353 11.71 14.58 1.10
C VAL A 353 11.58 16.09 0.92
N ALA A 354 10.83 16.52 -0.09
CA ALA A 354 10.55 17.91 -0.39
C ALA A 354 9.13 18.28 0.05
N ASN A 355 9.00 19.37 0.81
CA ASN A 355 7.74 20.01 1.15
C ASN A 355 7.49 21.17 0.20
N LEU A 356 6.64 20.96 -0.81
CA LEU A 356 6.24 21.97 -1.80
C LEU A 356 5.08 22.84 -1.31
N SER A 357 4.53 22.55 -0.13
CA SER A 357 3.43 23.32 0.43
C SER A 357 3.92 24.63 1.05
N ASN A 358 2.99 25.59 1.15
CA ASN A 358 3.22 26.86 1.85
C ASN A 358 3.09 26.74 3.38
N GLN A 359 2.97 25.51 3.91
CA GLN A 359 2.75 25.24 5.32
C GLN A 359 3.87 24.36 5.88
N TYR A 360 4.06 24.41 7.20
CA TYR A 360 4.95 23.46 7.87
C TYR A 360 4.34 22.06 7.82
N LYS A 361 5.16 21.07 7.48
CA LYS A 361 4.76 19.66 7.44
C LYS A 361 5.58 18.85 8.42
N LYS A 362 4.93 18.27 9.42
CA LYS A 362 5.58 17.32 10.32
C LYS A 362 5.54 15.95 9.68
N VAL A 363 6.70 15.36 9.43
CA VAL A 363 6.81 14.09 8.72
C VAL A 363 7.59 13.06 9.53
N CYS A 364 7.19 11.79 9.40
CA CYS A 364 7.96 10.65 9.87
C CYS A 364 8.38 9.81 8.66
N VAL A 365 9.67 9.65 8.47
CA VAL A 365 10.25 8.76 7.46
C VAL A 365 10.75 7.51 8.18
N HIS A 366 10.34 6.34 7.72
CA HIS A 366 10.74 5.06 8.29
C HIS A 366 11.09 4.06 7.19
N GLN A 367 12.37 3.76 7.04
CA GLN A 367 12.92 2.79 6.10
C GLN A 367 13.28 1.49 6.85
N PRO A 368 12.59 0.37 6.57
CA PRO A 368 13.04 -0.93 7.04
C PRO A 368 14.27 -1.35 6.24
N LEU A 369 15.28 -1.86 6.93
CA LEU A 369 16.49 -2.41 6.35
C LEU A 369 16.63 -3.86 6.83
N PRO A 370 17.01 -4.83 5.99
CA PRO A 370 17.30 -6.18 6.47
C PRO A 370 18.38 -6.16 7.56
N TYR A 371 18.37 -7.14 8.46
CA TYR A 371 19.30 -7.17 9.61
C TYR A 371 20.79 -7.06 9.21
N TRP A 372 21.15 -7.59 8.03
CA TRP A 372 22.49 -7.56 7.47
C TRP A 372 22.87 -6.21 6.85
N LEU A 373 21.92 -5.30 6.67
CA LEU A 373 22.13 -3.95 6.15
C LEU A 373 22.03 -2.94 7.29
N LYS A 374 23.18 -2.49 7.79
CA LYS A 374 23.28 -1.66 9.00
C LYS A 374 23.71 -0.23 8.65
N PRO A 375 22.91 0.80 8.99
CA PRO A 375 23.35 2.18 8.80
C PRO A 375 24.43 2.56 9.82
N LEU A 376 25.53 3.13 9.33
CA LEU A 376 26.66 3.57 10.14
C LEU A 376 26.32 4.93 10.76
N VAL A 377 25.98 4.92 12.04
CA VAL A 377 25.54 6.11 12.80
C VAL A 377 26.49 7.30 12.68
N HIS A 378 27.81 7.06 12.67
CA HIS A 378 28.81 8.13 12.56
C HIS A 378 28.87 8.81 11.17
N SER A 379 28.23 8.22 10.17
CA SER A 379 28.13 8.77 8.81
C SER A 379 26.79 9.48 8.54
N LEU A 380 25.87 9.44 9.51
CA LEU A 380 24.56 10.07 9.42
C LEU A 380 24.71 11.57 9.15
N ASN A 381 23.96 12.07 8.18
CA ASN A 381 23.91 13.50 7.87
C ASN A 381 22.49 13.86 7.44
N VAL A 382 21.89 14.80 8.16
CA VAL A 382 20.58 15.37 7.86
C VAL A 382 20.79 16.81 7.48
N VAL A 383 20.28 17.20 6.31
CA VAL A 383 20.34 18.58 5.82
C VAL A 383 18.94 18.98 5.38
N VAL A 384 18.44 20.12 5.85
CA VAL A 384 17.21 20.74 5.36
C VAL A 384 17.56 22.04 4.68
N GLU A 385 17.19 22.19 3.42
CA GLU A 385 17.50 23.33 2.56
C GLU A 385 16.22 23.99 2.05
N TYR A 386 16.26 25.28 1.78
CA TYR A 386 15.17 25.97 1.09
C TYR A 386 15.15 25.61 -0.41
N MET A 387 13.98 25.50 -1.03
CA MET A 387 13.88 25.19 -2.45
C MET A 387 14.22 26.41 -3.31
N GLY A 388 15.18 26.23 -4.23
CA GLY A 388 15.61 27.27 -5.17
C GLY A 388 16.77 28.13 -4.67
N GLU A 389 17.13 28.02 -3.39
CA GLU A 389 18.26 28.73 -2.78
C GLU A 389 19.11 27.73 -1.98
N ASN A 390 20.44 27.75 -2.12
CA ASN A 390 21.34 26.87 -1.36
C ASN A 390 21.48 27.32 0.11
N ILE A 391 20.38 27.67 0.77
CA ILE A 391 20.32 28.10 2.16
C ILE A 391 19.96 26.89 3.01
N THR A 392 20.92 26.46 3.82
CA THR A 392 20.74 25.38 4.81
C THR A 392 19.97 25.93 6.02
N LEU A 393 18.75 25.47 6.22
CA LEU A 393 17.90 25.84 7.36
C LEU A 393 18.27 25.03 8.62
N TYR A 394 18.61 23.76 8.42
CA TYR A 394 19.00 22.85 9.50
C TYR A 394 20.06 21.87 9.00
N GLN A 395 21.05 21.57 9.84
CA GLN A 395 22.04 20.54 9.56
C GLN A 395 22.48 19.86 10.86
N CYS A 396 22.52 18.53 10.85
CA CYS A 396 23.19 17.74 11.88
C CYS A 396 24.05 16.65 11.24
N LYS A 397 25.12 16.27 11.94
CA LYS A 397 26.05 15.22 11.52
C LYS A 397 26.30 14.25 12.66
N ALA A 398 26.38 12.97 12.32
CA ALA A 398 26.73 11.88 13.23
C ALA A 398 25.91 11.92 14.54
N ALA A 399 26.60 11.97 15.69
CA ALA A 399 26.00 11.97 17.01
C ALA A 399 25.12 13.20 17.30
N ASP A 400 25.38 14.34 16.64
CA ASP A 400 24.61 15.58 16.88
C ASP A 400 23.14 15.41 16.46
N CYS A 401 22.85 14.51 15.52
CA CYS A 401 21.49 14.18 15.12
C CYS A 401 20.69 13.45 16.22
N PHE A 402 21.36 12.91 17.24
CA PHE A 402 20.73 12.18 18.35
C PHE A 402 20.52 13.05 19.59
N ALA A 403 20.72 14.37 19.50
CA ALA A 403 20.54 15.27 20.64
C ALA A 403 19.12 15.20 21.25
N ARG A 404 18.08 15.06 20.42
CA ARG A 404 16.70 14.86 20.91
C ARG A 404 16.49 13.45 21.47
N ASN A 405 17.13 12.43 20.87
CA ASN A 405 17.07 11.05 21.36
C ASN A 405 17.69 10.90 22.75
N SER A 406 18.79 11.59 23.04
CA SER A 406 19.44 11.53 24.36
C SER A 406 18.63 12.27 25.44
N ALA A 407 17.90 13.32 25.06
CA ALA A 407 16.94 13.98 25.94
C ALA A 407 15.67 13.14 26.18
N SER A 408 15.23 12.40 25.15
CA SER A 408 14.15 11.41 25.21
C SER A 408 14.67 10.08 25.78
N SER A 409 14.93 10.06 27.09
CA SER A 409 15.45 8.91 27.87
C SER A 409 14.76 7.55 27.64
N VAL A 410 13.60 7.51 27.00
CA VAL A 410 12.85 6.30 26.68
C VAL A 410 13.57 5.46 25.60
N ASN A 411 14.35 6.08 24.71
CA ASN A 411 14.87 5.41 23.51
C ASN A 411 16.33 4.94 23.59
N PHE A 412 17.09 5.27 24.63
CA PHE A 412 18.54 4.98 24.68
C PHE A 412 19.00 4.12 25.86
N ASN A 413 18.08 3.56 26.64
CA ASN A 413 18.45 2.60 27.66
C ASN A 413 18.69 1.22 27.00
N LEU A 414 19.90 1.01 26.47
CA LEU A 414 20.40 -0.33 26.12
C LEU A 414 20.13 -1.33 27.26
N LEU A 415 20.16 -0.86 28.50
CA LEU A 415 19.81 -1.61 29.69
C LEU A 415 18.32 -2.00 29.74
N THR A 416 17.37 -1.10 29.43
CA THR A 416 15.93 -1.47 29.38
C THR A 416 15.70 -2.49 28.29
N ASP A 417 16.24 -2.27 27.09
CA ASP A 417 16.05 -3.20 25.97
C ASP A 417 16.61 -4.59 26.27
N THR A 418 17.79 -4.65 26.90
CA THR A 418 18.40 -5.91 27.32
C THR A 418 17.56 -6.59 28.41
N MET A 419 17.07 -5.82 29.38
CA MET A 419 16.24 -6.34 30.47
C MET A 419 14.85 -6.75 30.00
N ASP A 420 14.25 -6.05 29.04
CA ASP A 420 12.95 -6.37 28.47
C ASP A 420 12.98 -7.67 27.67
N ARG A 421 14.12 -7.98 27.04
CA ARG A 421 14.38 -9.28 26.40
C ARG A 421 14.60 -10.41 27.41
N LEU A 422 15.19 -10.12 28.57
CA LEU A 422 15.52 -11.13 29.58
C LEU A 422 14.37 -11.40 30.56
N LEU A 423 13.50 -10.42 30.81
CA LEU A 423 12.46 -10.49 31.81
C LEU A 423 11.08 -10.75 31.20
N PRO A 424 10.26 -11.62 31.81
CA PRO A 424 8.86 -11.79 31.40
C PRO A 424 8.08 -10.47 31.42
N TYR A 425 7.20 -10.28 30.42
CA TYR A 425 6.39 -9.05 30.22
C TYR A 425 5.67 -8.52 31.47
N ARG A 426 5.27 -9.40 32.40
CA ARG A 426 4.65 -8.99 33.68
C ARG A 426 5.54 -8.09 34.56
N PHE A 427 6.86 -8.11 34.34
CA PHE A 427 7.82 -7.32 35.11
C PHE A 427 8.19 -5.99 34.43
N HIS A 428 7.89 -5.82 33.13
CA HIS A 428 8.18 -4.59 32.39
C HIS A 428 7.61 -3.33 33.07
N PRO A 429 6.38 -3.31 33.61
CA PRO A 429 5.84 -2.10 34.27
C PRO A 429 6.66 -1.70 35.51
N TYR A 430 7.14 -2.68 36.26
CA TYR A 430 7.95 -2.45 37.46
C TYR A 430 9.37 -2.03 37.09
N LEU A 431 9.95 -2.60 36.03
CA LEU A 431 11.25 -2.22 35.53
C LEU A 431 11.26 -0.76 35.06
N HIS A 432 10.27 -0.36 34.25
CA HIS A 432 10.12 1.04 33.84
C HIS A 432 9.92 1.97 35.05
N ALA A 433 9.12 1.56 36.04
CA ALA A 433 8.92 2.35 37.26
C ALA A 433 10.23 2.52 38.05
N ILE A 434 11.05 1.47 38.15
CA ILE A 434 12.35 1.50 38.83
C ILE A 434 13.35 2.38 38.08
N ILE A 435 13.42 2.27 36.76
CA ILE A 435 14.38 3.03 35.95
C ILE A 435 14.02 4.52 35.97
N ASN A 436 12.73 4.84 35.88
CA ASN A 436 12.24 6.22 36.05
C ASN A 436 12.52 6.78 37.46
N LEU A 437 12.72 5.93 38.47
CA LEU A 437 13.08 6.34 39.83
C LEU A 437 14.56 6.71 39.95
N PHE A 438 15.44 6.01 39.22
CA PHE A 438 16.89 6.17 39.32
C PHE A 438 17.47 7.20 38.36
N ASP A 439 16.77 7.50 37.26
CA ASP A 439 17.17 8.52 36.29
C ASP A 439 15.96 9.42 35.98
N PRO A 440 15.65 10.42 36.84
CA PRO A 440 14.57 11.35 36.57
C PRO A 440 14.98 12.18 35.36
N VAL A 441 14.51 11.71 34.21
CA VAL A 441 14.65 12.32 32.89
C VAL A 441 14.58 13.82 33.03
N PRO A 442 15.68 14.57 32.78
CA PRO A 442 15.59 16.01 32.76
C PRO A 442 14.60 16.35 31.64
N ASN A 443 13.48 16.98 32.02
CA ASN A 443 12.52 17.58 31.09
C ASN A 443 13.21 18.76 30.39
N LEU A 444 14.15 18.46 29.52
CA LEU A 444 14.74 19.45 28.62
C LEU A 444 13.63 19.84 27.64
N PRO A 445 13.38 21.14 27.43
CA PRO A 445 12.41 21.58 26.44
C PRO A 445 12.93 21.13 25.07
N THR A 446 12.45 19.98 24.59
CA THR A 446 12.73 19.51 23.25
C THR A 446 12.02 20.48 22.32
N SER A 447 12.79 21.33 21.66
CA SER A 447 12.30 22.11 20.54
C SER A 447 11.61 21.12 19.61
N THR A 448 10.31 21.30 19.36
CA THR A 448 9.52 20.43 18.48
C THR A 448 10.05 20.41 17.04
N ASN A 449 10.99 21.31 16.73
CA ASN A 449 11.66 21.43 15.45
C ASN A 449 12.89 20.51 15.33
N ASP A 450 13.46 20.02 16.43
CA ASP A 450 14.64 19.16 16.38
C ASP A 450 14.25 17.75 15.90
N PRO A 451 15.03 17.15 14.99
CA PRO A 451 14.73 15.82 14.49
C PRO A 451 14.87 14.77 15.59
N LEU A 452 14.01 13.75 15.52
CA LEU A 452 14.12 12.55 16.35
C LEU A 452 14.49 11.38 15.43
N ILE A 453 15.66 10.78 15.62
CA ILE A 453 16.12 9.67 14.78
C ILE A 453 15.48 8.36 15.25
N ILE A 454 15.01 7.54 14.32
CA ILE A 454 14.58 6.16 14.59
C ILE A 454 15.75 5.25 14.24
N TYR A 455 16.25 4.52 15.23
CA TYR A 455 17.30 3.52 15.02
C TYR A 455 17.11 2.35 15.99
N GLU A 456 16.56 1.25 15.48
CA GLU A 456 16.31 0.03 16.27
C GLU A 456 16.89 -1.19 15.54
N LEU A 457 17.73 -1.97 16.20
CA LEU A 457 18.30 -3.20 15.64
C LEU A 457 17.42 -4.40 16.01
N GLY A 458 16.75 -4.96 15.00
CA GLY A 458 15.95 -6.17 15.14
C GLY A 458 16.67 -7.42 14.65
N ASN A 459 16.07 -8.58 14.91
CA ASN A 459 16.65 -9.87 14.52
C ASN A 459 16.63 -10.07 13.00
N ASN A 460 15.54 -9.66 12.34
CA ASN A 460 15.36 -9.82 10.90
C ASN A 460 15.42 -8.47 10.16
N TRP A 461 15.04 -7.40 10.86
CA TRP A 461 14.89 -6.07 10.29
C TRP A 461 15.43 -5.01 11.25
N ASN A 462 16.26 -4.12 10.72
CA ASN A 462 16.65 -2.87 11.35
C ASN A 462 15.65 -1.78 10.96
N GLN A 463 15.20 -1.00 11.93
CA GLN A 463 14.35 0.17 11.71
C GLN A 463 15.23 1.41 11.64
N PHE A 464 15.17 2.14 10.53
CA PHE A 464 15.93 3.38 10.34
C PHE A 464 15.02 4.50 9.86
N GLY A 465 15.09 5.67 10.46
CA GLY A 465 14.16 6.74 10.11
C GLY A 465 14.39 8.04 10.86
N ILE A 466 13.46 8.99 10.67
CA ILE A 466 13.52 10.32 11.27
C ILE A 466 12.12 10.92 11.40
N TYR A 467 11.84 11.57 12.53
CA TYR A 467 10.75 12.54 12.67
C TYR A 467 11.32 13.94 12.51
N ILE A 468 10.74 14.77 11.66
CA ILE A 468 11.20 16.14 11.45
C ILE A 468 10.05 17.07 11.05
N SER A 469 10.16 18.35 11.41
CA SER A 469 9.28 19.40 10.91
C SER A 469 9.92 20.08 9.70
N LEU A 470 9.30 19.97 8.53
CA LEU A 470 9.76 20.58 7.28
C LEU A 470 9.13 21.97 7.10
N PRO A 471 9.94 23.04 6.98
CA PRO A 471 9.44 24.35 6.61
C PRO A 471 8.75 24.37 5.25
N PRO A 472 7.93 25.39 4.96
CA PRO A 472 7.39 25.63 3.62
C PRO A 472 8.50 25.71 2.57
N ASN A 473 8.25 25.16 1.39
CA ASN A 473 9.20 25.19 0.27
C ASN A 473 10.61 24.73 0.66
N SER A 474 10.73 23.60 1.37
CA SER A 474 12.02 23.06 1.79
C SER A 474 12.25 21.61 1.33
N VAL A 475 13.50 21.16 1.33
CA VAL A 475 13.90 19.78 1.04
C VAL A 475 14.78 19.26 2.16
N MET A 476 14.43 18.09 2.70
CA MET A 476 15.27 17.30 3.58
C MET A 476 16.05 16.26 2.80
N TYR A 477 17.34 16.16 3.08
CA TYR A 477 18.23 15.08 2.69
C TYR A 477 18.68 14.34 3.95
N LEU A 478 18.30 13.07 4.06
CA LEU A 478 18.79 12.14 5.08
C LEU A 478 19.74 11.16 4.38
N SER A 479 21.02 11.20 4.74
CA SER A 479 22.02 10.29 4.18
C SER A 479 22.77 9.51 5.27
N ALA A 480 23.00 8.22 5.05
CA ALA A 480 23.83 7.39 5.91
C ALA A 480 24.56 6.32 5.08
N GLU A 481 25.82 6.02 5.41
CA GLU A 481 26.51 4.86 4.87
C GLU A 481 25.91 3.58 5.45
N LEU A 482 25.87 2.53 4.63
CA LEU A 482 25.33 1.22 4.94
C LEU A 482 26.48 0.20 4.94
N SER A 483 26.59 -0.54 6.03
CA SER A 483 27.46 -1.70 6.16
C SER A 483 26.67 -2.96 5.82
N LYS A 484 27.22 -3.80 4.92
CA LYS A 484 26.63 -5.08 4.50
C LYS A 484 27.34 -6.20 5.25
N ASP A 485 27.00 -6.35 6.53
CA ASP A 485 27.65 -7.31 7.44
C ASP A 485 26.77 -8.53 7.69
N ASN A 486 27.39 -9.70 7.85
CA ASN A 486 26.72 -10.95 8.24
C ASN A 486 25.63 -11.44 7.28
N ILE A 487 25.69 -11.10 6.00
CA ILE A 487 24.80 -11.73 5.02
C ILE A 487 25.21 -13.20 4.82
N THR A 488 24.27 -14.12 5.00
CA THR A 488 24.45 -15.55 4.71
C THR A 488 23.89 -15.89 3.33
N TYR A 489 24.25 -17.06 2.80
CA TYR A 489 23.73 -17.50 1.49
C TYR A 489 22.21 -17.71 1.51
N GLU A 490 21.64 -18.04 2.67
CA GLU A 490 20.20 -18.26 2.85
C GLU A 490 19.40 -16.96 2.81
N ASP A 491 20.03 -15.82 3.14
CA ASP A 491 19.38 -14.50 3.09
C ASP A 491 19.32 -13.92 1.67
N ILE A 492 20.14 -14.46 0.75
CA ILE A 492 20.22 -13.99 -0.63
C ILE A 492 19.06 -14.63 -1.39
N HIS A 493 18.09 -13.81 -1.77
CA HIS A 493 16.97 -14.26 -2.59
C HIS A 493 17.48 -14.96 -3.86
N LEU A 494 16.92 -16.11 -4.22
CA LEU A 494 17.42 -16.95 -5.33
C LEU A 494 17.44 -16.22 -6.70
N ALA A 495 16.60 -15.20 -6.86
CA ALA A 495 16.56 -14.36 -8.06
C ALA A 495 17.54 -13.17 -8.04
N ALA A 496 18.30 -12.98 -6.96
CA ALA A 496 19.25 -11.89 -6.79
C ALA A 496 20.49 -12.10 -7.65
N HIS A 497 20.41 -11.80 -8.95
CA HIS A 497 21.55 -11.98 -9.85
C HIS A 497 22.67 -10.94 -9.64
N ARG A 498 22.40 -9.79 -8.99
CA ARG A 498 23.39 -8.70 -8.71
C ARG A 498 23.08 -7.83 -7.48
N GLY A 499 22.13 -8.22 -6.66
CA GLY A 499 21.60 -7.43 -5.55
C GLY A 499 20.16 -7.81 -5.22
N GLN A 500 19.64 -7.26 -4.14
CA GLN A 500 18.31 -7.53 -3.62
C GLN A 500 17.56 -6.20 -3.53
N LEU A 501 16.30 -6.22 -3.93
CA LEU A 501 15.45 -5.05 -3.74
C LEU A 501 15.05 -4.96 -2.27
N ILE A 502 15.32 -3.83 -1.64
CA ILE A 502 14.92 -3.54 -0.28
C ILE A 502 13.48 -3.03 -0.31
N PRO A 503 12.59 -3.52 0.58
CA PRO A 503 11.21 -3.06 0.64
C PRO A 503 11.10 -1.54 0.78
N ALA A 504 10.02 -1.00 0.23
CA ALA A 504 9.66 0.40 0.35
C ALA A 504 9.62 0.83 1.83
N GLY A 505 10.19 1.99 2.14
CA GLY A 505 9.94 2.66 3.40
C GLY A 505 8.55 3.30 3.46
N LEU A 506 8.26 3.89 4.61
CA LEU A 506 7.01 4.56 4.92
C LEU A 506 7.28 6.03 5.23
N LEU A 507 6.55 6.94 4.59
CA LEU A 507 6.49 8.35 4.93
C LEU A 507 5.10 8.64 5.51
N LEU A 508 5.03 9.11 6.74
CA LEU A 508 3.79 9.56 7.38
C LEU A 508 3.76 11.10 7.39
N ASP A 509 2.68 11.69 6.88
CA ASP A 509 2.37 13.11 7.07
C ASP A 509 1.60 13.26 8.38
N LEU A 510 2.33 13.57 9.45
CA LEU A 510 1.78 13.70 10.79
C LEU A 510 0.89 14.94 10.92
N SER A 511 1.13 15.99 10.13
CA SER A 511 0.26 17.16 10.08
C SER A 511 -1.13 16.79 9.57
N ASN A 512 -1.20 16.04 8.47
CA ASN A 512 -2.46 15.56 7.92
C ASN A 512 -3.12 14.53 8.86
N LEU A 513 -2.34 13.62 9.42
CA LEU A 513 -2.81 12.61 10.37
C LEU A 513 -3.50 13.25 11.59
N ASN A 514 -2.89 14.31 12.13
CA ASN A 514 -3.45 15.09 13.24
C ASN A 514 -4.76 15.79 12.86
N SER A 515 -4.85 16.32 11.63
CA SER A 515 -6.08 16.96 11.15
C SER A 515 -7.25 15.98 11.04
N CYS A 516 -6.94 14.70 10.81
CA CYS A 516 -7.94 13.65 10.69
C CYS A 516 -8.34 13.01 12.02
N SER A 517 -7.39 12.85 12.95
CA SER A 517 -7.70 12.42 14.30
C SER A 517 -8.38 13.59 15.02
N SER A 518 -9.70 13.55 15.14
CA SER A 518 -10.49 14.53 15.92
C SER A 518 -9.75 14.97 17.19
N TYR A 519 -9.64 16.28 17.40
CA TYR A 519 -8.80 16.96 18.40
C TYR A 519 -8.92 16.40 19.84
N ASP A 520 -10.05 15.76 20.16
CA ASP A 520 -10.37 15.28 21.51
C ASP A 520 -9.59 14.03 21.94
N SER A 521 -8.94 13.30 21.02
CA SER A 521 -8.07 12.18 21.39
C SER A 521 -7.05 11.85 20.30
N PRO A 522 -5.75 12.18 20.48
CA PRO A 522 -4.70 11.92 19.48
C PRO A 522 -4.47 10.43 19.18
N TYR A 523 -5.16 9.51 19.87
CA TYR A 523 -5.00 8.06 19.71
C TYR A 523 -6.22 7.36 19.10
N ASN A 524 -7.19 8.12 18.60
CA ASN A 524 -8.36 7.54 17.96
C ASN A 524 -8.13 7.22 16.47
N PHE A 525 -7.39 6.13 16.20
CA PHE A 525 -7.18 5.60 14.84
C PHE A 525 -8.48 5.12 14.16
N LYS A 526 -9.63 5.20 14.84
CA LYS A 526 -10.94 5.02 14.19
C LYS A 526 -11.19 6.13 13.16
N ALA A 527 -10.74 7.36 13.39
CA ALA A 527 -10.97 8.47 12.45
C ALA A 527 -10.18 8.30 11.13
N LEU A 528 -9.07 7.55 11.15
CA LEU A 528 -8.36 7.12 9.94
C LEU A 528 -9.17 6.16 9.09
N SER A 529 -10.20 5.54 9.67
CA SER A 529 -11.18 4.78 8.91
C SER A 529 -12.05 5.69 8.02
N SER A 530 -12.03 7.01 8.18
CA SER A 530 -12.79 7.88 7.27
C SER A 530 -12.06 8.07 5.94
N TYR A 531 -12.76 7.86 4.81
CA TYR A 531 -12.30 8.22 3.44
C TYR A 531 -11.95 9.71 3.29
N SER A 532 -12.35 10.55 4.25
CA SER A 532 -11.96 11.96 4.30
C SER A 532 -10.48 12.15 4.66
N CYS A 533 -9.84 11.17 5.30
CA CYS A 533 -8.41 11.22 5.62
C CYS A 533 -7.56 10.50 4.57
N ASN A 534 -7.67 10.90 3.32
CA ASN A 534 -6.78 10.37 2.30
C ASN A 534 -5.40 11.04 2.44
N HIS A 535 -4.32 10.27 2.21
CA HIS A 535 -2.93 10.76 2.09
C HIS A 535 -2.19 11.10 3.40
N TYR A 536 -2.37 10.32 4.47
CA TYR A 536 -1.54 10.43 5.69
C TYR A 536 -0.29 9.54 5.66
N TYR A 537 -0.22 8.58 4.74
CA TYR A 537 0.93 7.71 4.55
C TYR A 537 1.26 7.52 3.08
N TYR A 538 2.54 7.32 2.80
CA TYR A 538 3.08 7.13 1.47
C TYR A 538 4.16 6.04 1.51
N PHE A 539 4.12 5.11 0.56
CA PHE A 539 5.22 4.20 0.34
C PHE A 539 6.33 4.93 -0.40
N LEU A 540 7.53 4.86 0.16
CA LEU A 540 8.74 5.34 -0.48
C LEU A 540 9.13 4.40 -1.63
N THR A 541 10.08 4.82 -2.45
CA THR A 541 10.60 3.97 -3.51
C THR A 541 11.39 2.81 -2.89
N SER A 542 11.11 1.58 -3.32
CA SER A 542 12.03 0.48 -3.06
C SER A 542 13.36 0.77 -3.75
N PHE A 543 14.47 0.41 -3.12
CA PHE A 543 15.79 0.64 -3.68
C PHE A 543 16.53 -0.68 -3.83
N PHE A 544 17.33 -0.79 -4.89
CA PHE A 544 18.11 -1.98 -5.15
C PHE A 544 19.42 -1.89 -4.39
N SER A 545 19.66 -2.83 -3.47
CA SER A 545 20.91 -2.94 -2.72
C SER A 545 21.85 -3.93 -3.41
N HIS A 546 23.02 -3.46 -3.83
CA HIS A 546 24.02 -4.33 -4.44
C HIS A 546 24.65 -5.28 -3.41
N ILE A 547 24.48 -6.60 -3.58
CA ILE A 547 25.05 -7.60 -2.67
C ILE A 547 26.33 -8.20 -3.28
N VAL A 548 27.32 -8.52 -2.43
CA VAL A 548 28.43 -9.40 -2.84
C VAL A 548 27.86 -10.80 -3.01
N LEU A 549 27.51 -11.17 -4.23
CA LEU A 549 27.27 -12.59 -4.48
C LEU A 549 28.62 -13.30 -4.36
N PRO A 550 28.70 -14.43 -3.65
CA PRO A 550 29.82 -15.33 -3.84
C PRO A 550 29.89 -15.64 -5.34
N ASP A 551 31.10 -15.77 -5.87
CA ASP A 551 31.30 -15.96 -7.30
C ASP A 551 30.73 -17.34 -7.72
N ASN A 552 29.43 -17.37 -7.98
CA ASN A 552 28.69 -18.58 -8.35
C ASN A 552 29.14 -19.11 -9.72
N THR A 553 30.00 -18.37 -10.44
CA THR A 553 30.67 -18.87 -11.63
C THR A 553 31.39 -20.18 -11.33
N MET A 554 31.94 -20.38 -10.12
CA MET A 554 32.57 -21.67 -9.79
C MET A 554 31.56 -22.81 -9.78
N ILE A 555 30.39 -22.64 -9.14
CA ILE A 555 29.35 -23.69 -9.10
C ILE A 555 28.76 -23.90 -10.50
N PHE A 556 28.48 -22.84 -11.26
CA PHE A 556 28.01 -22.95 -12.65
C PHE A 556 29.06 -23.63 -13.55
N ASN A 557 30.33 -23.30 -13.40
CA ASN A 557 31.42 -23.93 -14.13
C ASN A 557 31.54 -25.41 -13.76
N VAL A 558 31.36 -25.77 -12.47
CA VAL A 558 31.32 -27.17 -12.03
C VAL A 558 30.11 -27.89 -12.59
N MET A 559 28.89 -27.32 -12.54
CA MET A 559 27.70 -27.92 -13.13
C MET A 559 27.84 -28.11 -14.65
N ALA A 560 28.38 -27.10 -15.35
CA ALA A 560 28.64 -27.17 -16.79
C ALA A 560 29.71 -28.23 -17.11
N ALA A 561 30.79 -28.31 -16.30
CA ALA A 561 31.81 -29.34 -16.45
C ALA A 561 31.27 -30.74 -16.19
N VAL A 562 30.47 -30.93 -15.14
CA VAL A 562 29.80 -32.22 -14.84
C VAL A 562 28.85 -32.59 -15.99
N GLY A 563 28.03 -31.66 -16.48
CA GLY A 563 27.16 -31.89 -17.63
C GLY A 563 27.92 -32.27 -18.89
N ALA A 564 29.05 -31.61 -19.17
CA ALA A 564 29.92 -31.95 -20.29
C ALA A 564 30.56 -33.33 -20.14
N VAL A 565 31.07 -33.67 -18.95
CA VAL A 565 31.64 -35.00 -18.65
C VAL A 565 30.59 -36.09 -18.79
N SER A 566 29.38 -35.88 -18.27
CA SER A 566 28.27 -36.82 -18.43
C SER A 566 27.89 -37.01 -19.90
N ALA A 567 27.80 -35.93 -20.68
CA ALA A 567 27.50 -36.01 -22.12
C ALA A 567 28.59 -36.79 -22.90
N LEU A 568 29.86 -36.57 -22.58
CA LEU A 568 30.98 -37.30 -23.18
C LEU A 568 30.96 -38.79 -22.81
N LEU A 569 30.66 -39.13 -21.56
CA LEU A 569 30.51 -40.52 -21.13
C LEU A 569 29.36 -41.22 -21.85
N PHE A 570 28.19 -40.58 -21.97
CA PHE A 570 27.06 -41.12 -22.74
C PHE A 570 27.42 -41.28 -24.22
N GLY A 571 28.07 -40.29 -24.83
CA GLY A 571 28.54 -40.38 -26.21
C GLY A 571 29.54 -41.52 -26.43
N PHE A 572 30.44 -41.75 -25.48
CA PHE A 572 31.39 -42.86 -25.52
C PHE A 572 30.67 -44.21 -25.45
N VAL A 573 29.82 -44.42 -24.44
CA VAL A 573 29.07 -45.68 -24.24
C VAL A 573 28.18 -45.97 -25.45
N PHE A 574 27.46 -44.96 -25.94
CA PHE A 574 26.61 -45.10 -27.12
C PHE A 574 27.42 -45.53 -28.35
N ASN A 575 28.55 -44.86 -28.64
CA ASN A 575 29.42 -45.20 -29.76
C ASN A 575 30.02 -46.61 -29.66
N THR A 576 30.39 -47.06 -28.45
CA THR A 576 30.88 -48.43 -28.26
C THR A 576 29.79 -49.46 -28.52
N LEU A 577 28.57 -49.23 -28.02
CA LEU A 577 27.44 -50.13 -28.20
C LEU A 577 27.01 -50.20 -29.67
N THR A 578 26.95 -49.08 -30.38
CA THR A 578 26.59 -49.06 -31.80
C THR A 578 27.62 -49.76 -32.67
N LYS A 579 28.92 -49.61 -32.37
CA LYS A 579 30.00 -50.31 -33.10
C LYS A 579 29.96 -51.82 -32.88
N ASP A 580 29.69 -52.26 -31.65
CA ASP A 580 29.56 -53.69 -31.36
C ASP A 580 28.30 -54.29 -32.00
N TRP A 581 27.22 -53.52 -32.06
CA TRP A 581 26.00 -53.88 -32.78
C TRP A 581 26.21 -54.00 -34.30
N GLU A 582 26.93 -53.06 -34.91
CA GLU A 582 27.30 -53.15 -36.34
C GLU A 582 28.20 -54.35 -36.63
N LYS A 583 29.11 -54.70 -35.71
CA LYS A 583 29.94 -55.91 -35.85
C LYS A 583 29.13 -57.19 -35.73
N SER A 584 28.14 -57.26 -34.83
CA SER A 584 27.30 -58.45 -34.68
C SER A 584 26.37 -58.66 -35.88
N LEU A 585 25.95 -57.58 -36.55
CA LEU A 585 25.18 -57.64 -37.80
C LEU A 585 26.00 -58.11 -39.01
N ASN A 586 27.32 -57.94 -38.99
CA ASN A 586 28.23 -58.28 -40.08
C ASN A 586 28.91 -59.65 -39.93
N VAL A 587 28.34 -60.56 -39.12
CA VAL A 587 28.74 -61.97 -39.11
C VAL A 587 28.07 -62.67 -40.29
N PRO A 588 28.82 -63.17 -41.29
CA PRO A 588 28.28 -63.77 -42.52
C PRO A 588 27.63 -65.14 -42.30
#